data_AF-A0A420I1W2-F1
#
_entry.id   AF-A0A420I1W2-F1
#
_cell.length_a   1.000
_cell.length_b   1.000
_cell.length_c   1.000
_cell.angle_alpha   90.00
_cell.angle_beta   90.00
_cell.angle_gamma   90.00
#
_symmetry.space_group_name_H-M   'P 1'
#
loop_
_entity.id
_entity.type
_entity.pdbx_description
1 polymer ?
#
loop_
_entity_poly.entity_id
_entity_poly.type
_entity_poly.pdbx_seq_one_letter_code
_entity_poly.pdbx_strand_id
1 'polypeptide(L)'
;MPITAANDSSNSPSPSPQPANPIPSSPGPRANAFTTLYHSALQSTLNAISYESFASCFPLISAQAPQALRAMWQGMRDGLEAFAVSEFELIMQERDVVSRLNALESIIADANRRRDEHLASGETSEKQVPTPPHKLLPEPLVKAHLTPLYLSQQSQLNAKLQTVQSLNAGLMAEIHKQRDEIASLLAQTEMLISDVEGASQVMSNVQKLGNVTRNAETILNQN
;
A
#
# COMPACT_ATOMS: atom_id res chain seq x y z
N MET A 1 44.55 5.24 -13.25
CA MET A 1 43.69 5.94 -14.24
C MET A 1 43.60 5.01 -15.44
N PRO A 2 42.42 4.49 -15.81
CA PRO A 2 41.27 5.29 -16.22
C PRO A 2 39.99 5.02 -15.41
N ILE A 3 39.08 5.98 -15.54
CA ILE A 3 37.78 6.10 -14.89
C ILE A 3 36.75 5.50 -15.84
N THR A 4 36.05 4.45 -15.43
CA THR A 4 34.87 3.96 -16.17
C THR A 4 33.64 4.45 -15.43
N ALA A 5 33.08 5.54 -15.92
CA ALA A 5 31.87 6.15 -15.38
C ALA A 5 30.62 5.36 -15.79
N ALA A 6 29.77 5.20 -14.79
CA ALA A 6 28.38 4.78 -14.80
C ALA A 6 27.55 5.22 -16.03
N ASN A 7 26.61 4.36 -16.43
CA ASN A 7 25.23 4.78 -16.65
C ASN A 7 24.29 3.55 -16.63
N ASP A 8 23.80 3.17 -15.44
CA ASP A 8 22.62 2.31 -15.34
C ASP A 8 21.44 3.16 -14.85
N SER A 9 20.63 3.55 -15.82
CA SER A 9 19.43 4.35 -15.64
C SER A 9 18.32 3.48 -15.08
N SER A 10 18.25 3.31 -13.75
CA SER A 10 17.11 2.67 -13.10
C SER A 10 15.91 3.64 -13.08
N ASN A 11 15.18 3.66 -14.19
CA ASN A 11 13.90 4.32 -14.36
C ASN A 11 12.91 3.78 -13.31
N SER A 12 12.63 4.58 -12.28
CA SER A 12 11.68 4.22 -11.21
C SER A 12 10.27 4.63 -11.65
N PRO A 13 9.30 3.71 -11.78
CA PRO A 13 7.93 4.06 -12.15
C PRO A 13 7.30 4.93 -11.08
N SER A 14 6.72 6.06 -11.49
CA SER A 14 5.87 6.93 -10.67
C SER A 14 4.83 6.09 -9.90
N PRO A 15 4.64 6.30 -8.59
CA PRO A 15 3.65 5.55 -7.83
C PRO A 15 2.27 6.11 -8.20
N SER A 16 1.55 5.37 -9.04
CA SER A 16 0.12 5.60 -9.25
C SER A 16 -0.59 5.53 -7.89
N PRO A 17 -1.60 6.39 -7.63
CA PRO A 17 -2.38 6.31 -6.40
C PRO A 17 -2.99 4.91 -6.29
N GLN A 18 -2.89 4.31 -5.10
CA GLN A 18 -3.42 2.97 -4.84
C GLN A 18 -4.90 2.89 -5.29
N PRO A 19 -5.30 1.83 -6.02
CA PRO A 19 -6.69 1.64 -6.40
C PRO A 19 -7.55 1.61 -5.13
N ALA A 20 -8.66 2.36 -5.14
CA ALA A 20 -9.62 2.33 -4.05
C ALA A 20 -10.07 0.89 -3.80
N ASN A 21 -10.18 0.49 -2.52
CA ASN A 21 -10.62 -0.85 -2.15
C ASN A 21 -11.93 -1.20 -2.88
N PRO A 22 -12.08 -2.43 -3.40
CA PRO A 22 -13.30 -2.84 -4.09
C PRO A 22 -14.50 -2.66 -3.16
N ILE A 23 -15.42 -1.78 -3.53
CA ILE A 23 -16.67 -1.60 -2.79
C ILE A 23 -17.50 -2.87 -3.05
N PRO A 24 -18.02 -3.54 -2.00
CA PRO A 24 -18.88 -4.69 -2.19
C PRO A 24 -20.12 -4.28 -3.01
N SER A 25 -20.37 -4.99 -4.11
CA SER A 25 -21.58 -4.83 -4.93
C SER A 25 -22.85 -5.36 -4.24
N SER A 26 -22.69 -6.06 -3.11
CA SER A 26 -23.79 -6.53 -2.29
C SER A 26 -24.53 -5.35 -1.64
N PRO A 27 -25.86 -5.30 -1.69
CA PRO A 27 -26.63 -4.25 -1.03
C PRO A 27 -26.35 -4.16 0.48
N GLY A 28 -25.86 -3.01 0.92
CA GLY A 28 -25.71 -2.69 2.34
C GLY A 28 -27.04 -2.31 3.00
N PRO A 29 -27.05 -2.01 4.31
CA PRO A 29 -28.27 -1.73 5.07
C PRO A 29 -29.07 -0.55 4.49
N ARG A 30 -28.36 0.52 4.10
CA ARG A 30 -28.95 1.71 3.49
C ARG A 30 -29.50 1.46 2.08
N ALA A 31 -28.79 0.67 1.28
CA ALA A 31 -29.25 0.30 -0.06
C ALA A 31 -30.51 -0.59 0.01
N ASN A 32 -30.57 -1.52 0.97
CA ASN A 32 -31.77 -2.31 1.25
C ASN A 32 -32.93 -1.42 1.71
N ALA A 33 -32.69 -0.50 2.65
CA ALA A 33 -33.71 0.43 3.13
C ALA A 33 -34.26 1.31 1.99
N PHE A 34 -33.38 1.81 1.11
CA PHE A 34 -33.79 2.57 -0.07
C PHE A 34 -34.68 1.73 -1.01
N THR A 35 -34.29 0.48 -1.26
CA THR A 35 -35.04 -0.45 -2.11
C THR A 35 -36.42 -0.74 -1.56
N THR A 36 -36.50 -1.08 -0.28
CA THR A 36 -37.78 -1.30 0.42
C THR A 36 -38.66 -0.07 0.39
N LEU A 37 -38.09 1.13 0.59
CA LEU A 37 -38.83 2.37 0.64
C LEU A 37 -39.46 2.71 -0.71
N TYR A 38 -38.72 2.59 -1.82
CA TYR A 38 -39.30 2.93 -3.13
C TYR A 38 -40.37 1.91 -3.55
N HIS A 39 -40.17 0.61 -3.28
CA HIS A 39 -41.20 -0.39 -3.55
C HIS A 39 -42.47 -0.13 -2.72
N SER A 40 -42.32 0.19 -1.44
CA SER A 40 -43.45 0.52 -0.58
C SER A 40 -44.18 1.79 -1.04
N ALA A 41 -43.44 2.81 -1.48
CA ALA A 41 -44.03 4.03 -2.01
C ALA A 41 -44.81 3.77 -3.30
N LEU A 42 -44.26 2.98 -4.22
CA LEU A 42 -44.90 2.57 -5.47
C LEU A 42 -46.17 1.76 -5.20
N GLN A 43 -46.12 0.78 -4.28
CA GLN A 43 -47.32 0.03 -3.90
C GLN A 43 -48.39 0.93 -3.30
N SER A 44 -48.00 1.90 -2.47
CA SER A 44 -48.92 2.87 -1.89
C SER A 44 -49.61 3.73 -2.96
N THR A 45 -48.87 4.21 -3.97
CA THR A 45 -49.46 5.00 -5.08
C THR A 45 -50.39 4.16 -5.94
N LEU A 46 -50.04 2.90 -6.24
CA LEU A 46 -50.92 2.00 -6.97
C LEU A 46 -52.19 1.66 -6.18
N ASN A 47 -52.09 1.52 -4.85
CA ASN A 47 -53.23 1.26 -3.99
C ASN A 47 -54.18 2.46 -3.88
N ALA A 48 -53.67 3.68 -4.04
CA ALA A 48 -54.52 4.88 -4.11
C ALA A 48 -55.43 4.87 -5.35
N ILE A 49 -55.03 4.20 -6.44
CA ILE A 49 -55.85 4.02 -7.65
C ILE A 49 -56.78 2.82 -7.45
N SER A 50 -57.77 2.95 -6.57
CA SER A 50 -58.74 1.90 -6.31
C SER A 50 -59.67 1.69 -7.52
N TYR A 51 -60.12 0.45 -7.72
CA TYR A 51 -61.09 0.15 -8.78
C TYR A 51 -62.39 0.95 -8.63
N GLU A 52 -62.83 1.22 -7.39
CA GLU A 52 -64.04 2.00 -7.12
C GLU A 52 -63.90 3.47 -7.56
N SER A 53 -62.76 4.10 -7.23
CA SER A 53 -62.45 5.45 -7.69
C SER A 53 -62.27 5.53 -9.20
N PHE A 54 -61.83 4.45 -9.84
CA PHE A 54 -61.69 4.38 -11.29
C PHE A 54 -63.05 4.18 -11.97
N ALA A 55 -63.89 3.28 -11.45
CA ALA A 55 -65.20 2.97 -12.00
C ALA A 55 -66.21 4.12 -11.87
N SER A 56 -66.09 4.97 -10.84
CA SER A 56 -66.92 6.17 -10.69
C SER A 56 -66.71 7.19 -11.81
N CYS A 57 -65.52 7.23 -12.42
CA CYS A 57 -65.22 8.06 -13.60
C CYS A 57 -65.84 7.51 -14.90
N PHE A 58 -66.24 6.24 -14.93
CA PHE A 58 -66.81 5.56 -16.11
C PHE A 58 -68.15 4.87 -15.79
N PRO A 59 -69.19 5.61 -15.35
CA PRO A 59 -70.43 5.04 -14.84
C PRO A 59 -71.22 4.22 -15.87
N LEU A 60 -71.14 4.57 -17.16
CA LEU A 60 -71.82 3.84 -18.23
C LEU A 60 -71.19 2.47 -18.48
N ILE A 61 -69.86 2.43 -18.58
CA ILE A 61 -69.10 1.21 -18.87
C ILE A 61 -69.08 0.29 -17.64
N SER A 62 -69.05 0.85 -16.43
CA SER A 62 -69.13 0.06 -15.21
C SER A 62 -70.48 -0.67 -15.08
N ALA A 63 -71.57 -0.10 -15.60
CA ALA A 63 -72.88 -0.76 -15.67
C ALA A 63 -72.98 -1.78 -16.81
N GLN A 64 -72.47 -1.45 -18.01
CA GLN A 64 -72.65 -2.27 -19.21
C GLN A 64 -71.63 -3.40 -19.36
N ALA A 65 -70.39 -3.19 -18.93
CA ALA A 65 -69.28 -4.13 -19.10
C ALA A 65 -68.28 -4.08 -17.93
N PRO A 66 -68.71 -4.42 -16.69
CA PRO A 66 -67.87 -4.33 -15.50
C PRO A 66 -66.62 -5.20 -15.56
N GLN A 67 -66.69 -6.37 -16.21
CA GLN A 67 -65.54 -7.26 -16.36
C GLN A 67 -64.47 -6.67 -17.28
N ALA A 68 -64.86 -6.06 -18.41
CA ALA A 68 -63.93 -5.42 -19.33
C ALA A 68 -63.25 -4.21 -18.69
N LEU A 69 -64.00 -3.40 -17.94
CA LEU A 69 -63.45 -2.24 -17.22
C LEU A 69 -62.45 -2.67 -16.14
N ARG A 70 -62.75 -3.76 -15.41
CA ARG A 70 -61.84 -4.32 -14.40
C ARG A 70 -60.56 -4.86 -15.02
N ALA A 71 -60.66 -5.58 -16.14
CA ALA A 71 -59.49 -6.08 -16.86
C ALA A 71 -58.60 -4.93 -17.36
N MET A 72 -59.20 -3.84 -17.86
CA MET A 72 -58.46 -2.64 -18.29
C MET A 72 -57.76 -1.94 -17.12
N TRP A 73 -58.43 -1.77 -15.98
CA TRP A 73 -57.84 -1.18 -14.77
C TRP A 73 -56.68 -2.04 -14.24
N GLN A 74 -56.85 -3.37 -14.19
CA GLN A 74 -55.79 -4.30 -13.80
C GLN A 74 -54.60 -4.20 -14.76
N GLY A 75 -54.83 -4.29 -16.07
CA GLY A 75 -53.76 -4.16 -17.07
C GLY A 75 -53.01 -2.83 -17.02
N MET A 76 -53.72 -1.72 -16.78
CA MET A 76 -53.10 -0.41 -16.58
C MET A 76 -52.25 -0.37 -15.31
N ARG A 77 -52.77 -0.91 -14.19
CA ARG A 77 -52.06 -0.96 -12.90
C ARG A 77 -50.81 -1.82 -12.99
N ASP A 78 -50.95 -3.03 -13.51
CA ASP A 78 -49.86 -4.01 -13.63
C ASP A 78 -48.80 -3.51 -14.63
N GLY A 79 -49.22 -2.89 -15.74
CA GLY A 79 -48.33 -2.27 -16.70
C GLY A 79 -47.53 -1.11 -16.11
N LEU A 80 -48.17 -0.25 -15.32
CA LEU A 80 -47.51 0.85 -14.62
C LEU A 80 -46.53 0.33 -13.56
N GLU A 81 -46.91 -0.70 -12.80
CA GLU A 81 -46.03 -1.34 -11.83
C GLU A 81 -44.77 -1.90 -12.48
N ALA A 82 -44.94 -2.73 -13.51
CA ALA A 82 -43.83 -3.36 -14.22
C ALA A 82 -42.91 -2.33 -14.88
N PHE A 83 -43.50 -1.31 -15.53
CA PHE A 83 -42.73 -0.22 -16.13
C PHE A 83 -41.93 0.56 -15.09
N ALA A 84 -42.57 0.97 -14.00
CA ALA A 84 -41.90 1.76 -12.96
C ALA A 84 -40.77 0.96 -12.28
N VAL A 85 -41.00 -0.30 -11.92
CA VAL A 85 -39.96 -1.16 -11.32
C VAL A 85 -38.77 -1.31 -12.28
N SER A 86 -39.01 -1.54 -13.57
CA SER A 86 -37.96 -1.66 -14.59
C SER A 86 -37.14 -0.37 -14.71
N GLU A 87 -37.79 0.79 -14.76
CA GLU A 87 -37.09 2.08 -14.87
C GLU A 87 -36.29 2.40 -13.61
N PHE A 88 -36.81 2.08 -12.41
CA PHE A 88 -36.06 2.26 -11.17
C PHE A 88 -34.83 1.37 -11.10
N GLU A 89 -34.94 0.10 -11.47
CA GLU A 89 -33.82 -0.83 -11.60
C GLU A 89 -32.74 -0.28 -12.55
N LEU A 90 -33.15 0.20 -13.73
CA LEU A 90 -32.24 0.79 -14.71
C LEU A 90 -31.53 2.02 -14.15
N ILE A 91 -32.25 2.95 -13.52
CA ILE A 91 -31.66 4.14 -12.89
C ILE A 91 -30.69 3.75 -11.77
N MET A 92 -31.02 2.73 -10.96
CA MET A 92 -30.15 2.23 -9.90
C MET A 92 -28.82 1.71 -10.44
N GLN A 93 -28.85 1.02 -11.57
CA GLN A 93 -27.67 0.51 -12.27
C GLN A 93 -26.87 1.66 -12.92
N GLU A 94 -27.52 2.54 -13.68
CA GLU A 94 -26.87 3.66 -14.38
C GLU A 94 -26.14 4.62 -13.44
N ARG A 95 -26.70 4.84 -12.24
CA ARG A 95 -26.12 5.76 -11.25
C ARG A 95 -25.21 5.07 -10.24
N ASP A 96 -25.09 3.75 -10.32
CA ASP A 96 -24.32 2.91 -9.39
C ASP A 96 -24.70 3.21 -7.93
N VAL A 97 -26.01 3.25 -7.66
CA VAL A 97 -26.55 3.73 -6.39
C VAL A 97 -26.09 2.85 -5.22
N VAL A 98 -26.10 1.53 -5.41
CA VAL A 98 -25.74 0.57 -4.36
C VAL A 98 -24.30 0.77 -3.90
N SER A 99 -23.35 0.85 -4.83
CA SER A 99 -21.94 1.12 -4.54
C SER A 99 -21.75 2.44 -3.81
N ARG A 100 -22.42 3.51 -4.26
CA ARG A 100 -22.32 4.83 -3.61
C ARG A 100 -22.91 4.86 -2.20
N LEU A 101 -24.04 4.20 -1.98
CA LEU A 101 -24.64 4.09 -0.65
C LEU A 101 -23.78 3.23 0.28
N ASN A 102 -23.14 2.18 -0.24
CA ASN A 102 -22.19 1.37 0.52
C ASN A 102 -20.93 2.16 0.87
N ALA A 103 -20.39 2.95 -0.06
CA ALA A 103 -19.27 3.84 0.19
C ALA A 103 -19.60 4.89 1.26
N LEU A 104 -20.82 5.45 1.21
CA LEU A 104 -21.31 6.36 2.24
C LEU A 104 -21.35 5.68 3.62
N GLU A 105 -21.86 4.45 3.68
CA GLU A 105 -21.92 3.69 4.94
C GLU A 105 -20.51 3.41 5.50
N SER A 106 -19.54 3.11 4.64
CA SER A 106 -18.13 3.00 5.03
C SER A 106 -17.58 4.30 5.62
N ILE A 107 -17.88 5.45 5.02
CA ILE A 107 -17.45 6.77 5.51
C ILE A 107 -18.09 7.08 6.87
N ILE A 108 -19.38 6.75 7.04
CA ILE A 108 -20.09 6.93 8.32
C ILE A 108 -19.49 6.02 9.40
N ALA A 109 -19.20 4.76 9.07
CA ALA A 109 -18.56 3.82 9.98
C ALA A 109 -17.16 4.30 10.41
N ASP A 110 -16.34 4.77 9.48
CA ASP A 110 -15.03 5.36 9.77
C ASP A 110 -15.15 6.61 10.65
N ALA A 111 -16.12 7.48 10.39
CA ALA A 111 -16.36 8.68 11.19
C ALA A 111 -16.81 8.34 12.62
N ASN A 112 -17.69 7.35 12.77
CA ASN A 112 -18.10 6.85 14.08
C ASN A 112 -16.91 6.23 14.82
N ARG A 113 -16.09 5.40 14.16
CA ARG A 113 -14.88 4.83 14.77
C ARG A 113 -13.95 5.92 15.31
N ARG A 114 -13.65 6.95 14.52
CA ARG A 114 -12.82 8.08 14.96
C ARG A 114 -13.43 8.80 16.17
N ARG A 115 -14.74 9.04 16.15
CA ARG A 115 -15.43 9.66 17.28
C ARG A 115 -15.32 8.80 18.54
N ASP A 116 -15.52 7.50 18.43
CA ASP A 116 -15.48 6.57 19.55
C ASP A 116 -14.05 6.43 20.11
N GLU A 117 -13.03 6.42 19.24
CA GLU A 117 -11.61 6.49 19.61
C GLU A 117 -11.28 7.78 20.40
N HIS A 118 -11.77 8.94 19.94
CA HIS A 118 -11.60 10.22 20.64
C HIS A 118 -12.33 10.27 21.99
N LEU A 119 -13.50 9.63 22.10
CA LEU A 119 -14.22 9.52 23.37
C LEU A 119 -13.48 8.61 24.35
N ALA A 120 -12.86 7.53 23.86
CA ALA A 120 -12.11 6.58 24.66
C ALA A 120 -10.75 7.12 25.15
N SER A 121 -10.09 7.98 24.39
CA SER A 121 -8.79 8.58 24.76
C SER A 121 -8.89 9.69 25.81
N GLY A 122 -10.10 10.11 26.19
CA GLY A 122 -10.32 11.15 27.20
C GLY A 122 -9.88 12.56 26.76
N GLU A 123 -9.44 12.72 25.50
CA GLU A 123 -9.21 14.03 24.89
C GLU A 123 -10.57 14.67 24.59
N THR A 124 -11.18 15.27 25.60
CA THR A 124 -12.27 16.22 25.43
C THR A 124 -11.71 17.50 24.82
N SER A 125 -11.31 17.44 23.55
CA SER A 125 -11.05 18.65 22.79
C SER A 125 -12.40 19.34 22.64
N GLU A 126 -12.62 20.36 23.47
CA GLU A 126 -13.82 21.18 23.47
C GLU A 126 -14.19 21.60 22.04
N LYS A 127 -15.28 21.03 21.51
CA LYS A 127 -16.12 21.60 20.44
C LYS A 127 -15.37 22.22 19.24
N GLN A 128 -14.32 21.61 18.71
CA GLN A 128 -13.93 21.99 17.36
C GLN A 128 -14.85 21.28 16.37
N VAL A 129 -16.03 21.87 16.15
CA VAL A 129 -16.92 21.47 15.07
C VAL A 129 -16.09 21.45 13.79
N PRO A 130 -15.97 20.30 13.10
CA PRO A 130 -15.18 20.21 11.88
C PRO A 130 -15.62 21.30 10.92
N THR A 131 -14.66 22.13 10.48
CA THR A 131 -14.96 23.18 9.52
C THR A 131 -15.40 22.50 8.22
N PRO A 132 -16.60 22.82 7.69
CA PRO A 132 -17.09 22.13 6.51
C PRO A 132 -16.19 22.45 5.31
N PRO A 133 -16.01 21.51 4.37
CA PRO A 133 -14.99 21.59 3.33
C PRO A 133 -15.15 22.82 2.41
N HIS A 134 -16.38 23.33 2.23
CA HIS A 134 -16.64 24.53 1.43
C HIS A 134 -16.15 25.84 2.09
N LYS A 135 -15.78 25.82 3.37
CA LYS A 135 -15.18 26.96 4.08
C LYS A 135 -13.66 26.84 4.18
N LEU A 136 -13.08 25.72 3.75
CA LEU A 136 -11.64 25.53 3.76
C LEU A 136 -11.00 26.29 2.61
N LEU A 137 -9.86 26.92 2.89
CA LEU A 137 -9.03 27.53 1.87
C LEU A 137 -8.40 26.45 0.97
N PRO A 138 -7.99 26.77 -0.27
CA PRO A 138 -7.39 25.79 -1.17
C PRO A 138 -6.10 25.17 -0.63
N GLU A 139 -5.24 25.96 0.02
CA GLU A 139 -3.95 25.50 0.55
C GLU A 139 -4.07 24.35 1.56
N PRO A 140 -4.86 24.44 2.65
CA PRO A 140 -5.01 23.33 3.59
C PRO A 140 -5.65 22.10 2.95
N LEU A 141 -6.53 22.27 1.95
CA LEU A 141 -7.12 21.13 1.22
C LEU A 141 -6.07 20.37 0.40
N VAL A 142 -5.24 21.09 -0.36
CA VAL A 142 -4.14 20.50 -1.12
C VAL A 142 -3.14 19.83 -0.18
N LYS A 143 -2.76 20.51 0.92
CA LYS A 143 -1.85 19.94 1.91
C LYS A 143 -2.41 18.65 2.52
N ALA A 144 -3.69 18.63 2.90
CA ALA A 144 -4.34 17.45 3.46
C ALA A 144 -4.30 16.26 2.47
N HIS A 145 -4.54 16.51 1.18
CA HIS A 145 -4.46 15.49 0.14
C HIS A 145 -3.04 14.98 -0.12
N LEU A 146 -2.04 15.85 -0.09
CA LEU A 146 -0.65 15.48 -0.35
C LEU A 146 0.03 14.81 0.85
N THR A 147 -0.42 15.10 2.07
CA THR A 147 0.14 14.55 3.31
C THR A 147 0.26 13.02 3.32
N PRO A 148 -0.77 12.22 2.98
CA PRO A 148 -0.63 10.75 2.97
C PRO A 148 0.39 10.26 1.93
N LEU A 149 0.50 10.94 0.77
CA LEU A 149 1.52 10.60 -0.24
C LEU A 149 2.92 10.89 0.30
N TYR A 150 3.13 12.06 0.90
CA TYR A 150 4.42 12.40 1.50
C TYR A 150 4.80 11.45 2.64
N LEU A 151 3.84 11.06 3.48
CA LEU A 151 4.09 10.11 4.57
C LEU A 151 4.50 8.73 4.04
N SER A 152 3.85 8.25 2.97
CA SER A 152 4.21 7.01 2.28
C SER A 152 5.60 7.07 1.64
N GLN A 153 5.95 8.20 1.01
CA GLN A 153 7.29 8.39 0.45
C GLN A 153 8.36 8.47 1.55
N GLN A 154 8.07 9.18 2.63
CA GLN A 154 8.98 9.30 3.77
C GLN A 154 9.25 7.93 4.41
N SER A 155 8.23 7.08 4.58
CA SER A 155 8.44 5.74 5.13
C SER A 155 9.29 4.86 4.21
N GLN A 156 9.08 4.93 2.89
CA GLN A 156 9.91 4.22 1.91
C GLN A 156 11.37 4.69 1.93
N LEU A 157 11.61 6.00 1.99
CA LEU A 157 12.96 6.56 2.05
C LEU A 157 13.67 6.20 3.36
N ASN A 158 12.96 6.25 4.49
CA ASN A 158 13.51 5.83 5.78
C ASN A 158 13.90 4.35 5.78
N ALA A 159 13.05 3.48 5.19
CA ALA A 159 13.37 2.06 5.06
C ALA A 159 14.64 1.84 4.21
N LYS A 160 14.75 2.52 3.06
CA LYS A 160 15.96 2.45 2.21
C LYS A 160 17.21 2.96 2.94
N LEU A 161 17.10 4.07 3.65
CA LEU A 161 18.19 4.65 4.42
C LEU A 161 18.65 3.67 5.50
N GLN A 162 17.72 3.03 6.21
CA GLN A 162 18.04 2.02 7.21
C GLN A 162 18.72 0.79 6.60
N THR A 163 18.27 0.33 5.43
CA THR A 163 18.94 -0.75 4.69
C THR A 163 20.36 -0.39 4.27
N VAL A 164 20.58 0.83 3.74
CA VAL A 164 21.91 1.27 3.33
C VAL A 164 22.84 1.42 4.55
N GLN A 165 22.34 1.96 5.65
CA GLN A 165 23.11 2.09 6.89
C GLN A 165 23.52 0.73 7.45
N SER A 166 22.63 -0.28 7.44
CA SER A 166 22.98 -1.62 7.90
C SER A 166 24.00 -2.31 6.98
N LEU A 167 23.88 -2.14 5.66
CA LEU A 167 24.85 -2.65 4.69
C LEU A 167 26.22 -1.99 4.87
N ASN A 168 26.27 -0.66 5.04
CA ASN A 168 27.52 0.06 5.26
C ASN A 168 28.19 -0.37 6.57
N ALA A 169 27.40 -0.56 7.65
CA ALA A 169 27.94 -1.07 8.91
C ALA A 169 28.54 -2.47 8.75
N GLY A 170 27.88 -3.36 8.00
CA GLY A 170 28.40 -4.70 7.69
C GLY A 170 29.69 -4.66 6.86
N LEU A 171 29.73 -3.84 5.81
CA LEU A 171 30.92 -3.66 4.96
C LEU A 171 32.10 -3.08 5.75
N MET A 172 31.86 -2.12 6.63
CA MET A 172 32.91 -1.56 7.50
C MET A 172 33.47 -2.61 8.46
N ALA A 173 32.61 -3.44 9.05
CA ALA A 173 33.07 -4.54 9.90
C ALA A 173 33.94 -5.55 9.13
N GLU A 174 33.56 -5.87 7.90
CA GLU A 174 34.35 -6.76 7.03
C GLU A 174 35.70 -6.13 6.63
N ILE A 175 35.73 -4.84 6.30
CA ILE A 175 36.98 -4.12 6.01
C ILE A 175 37.91 -4.13 7.22
N HIS A 176 37.39 -3.92 8.43
CA HIS A 176 38.19 -3.98 9.65
C HIS A 176 38.78 -5.37 9.86
N LYS A 177 37.96 -6.43 9.72
CA LYS A 177 38.42 -7.82 9.80
C LYS A 177 39.52 -8.12 8.77
N GLN A 178 39.33 -7.71 7.52
CA GLN A 178 40.33 -7.90 6.47
C GLN A 178 41.64 -7.15 6.75
N ARG A 179 41.56 -5.94 7.33
CA ARG A 179 42.76 -5.18 7.73
C ARG A 179 43.52 -5.88 8.85
N ASP A 180 42.82 -6.43 9.83
CA ASP A 180 43.44 -7.17 10.93
C ASP A 180 44.07 -8.48 10.44
N GLU A 181 43.41 -9.18 9.51
CA GLU A 181 43.96 -10.36 8.83
C GLU A 181 45.23 -10.02 8.03
N ILE A 182 45.22 -8.93 7.25
CA ILE A 182 46.40 -8.46 6.51
C ILE A 182 47.54 -8.11 7.45
N ALA A 183 47.28 -7.41 8.56
CA ALA A 183 48.30 -7.06 9.53
C ALA A 183 48.93 -8.32 10.17
N SER A 184 48.12 -9.34 10.46
CA SER A 184 48.60 -10.62 10.97
C SER A 184 49.45 -11.37 9.95
N LEU A 185 49.01 -11.42 8.69
CA LEU A 185 49.77 -12.06 7.60
C LEU A 185 51.10 -11.36 7.35
N LEU A 186 51.11 -10.02 7.35
CA LEU A 186 52.34 -9.25 7.21
C LEU A 186 53.32 -9.55 8.34
N ALA A 187 52.87 -9.55 9.60
CA ALA A 187 53.71 -9.90 10.74
C ALA A 187 54.30 -11.33 10.64
N GLN A 188 53.51 -12.30 10.15
CA GLN A 188 53.99 -13.66 9.91
C GLN A 188 55.04 -13.71 8.79
N THR A 189 54.85 -12.94 7.72
CA THR A 189 55.83 -12.88 6.62
C THR A 189 57.13 -12.19 7.03
N GLU A 190 57.05 -11.12 7.83
CA GLU A 190 58.24 -10.44 8.37
C GLU A 190 59.04 -11.39 9.28
N MET A 191 58.36 -12.17 10.10
CA MET A 191 58.99 -13.20 10.94
C MET A 191 59.68 -14.28 10.09
N LEU A 192 59.00 -14.80 9.06
CA LEU A 192 59.59 -15.77 8.13
C LEU A 192 60.80 -15.21 7.36
N ILE A 193 60.76 -13.94 6.94
CA ILE A 193 61.90 -13.27 6.29
C ILE A 193 63.08 -13.18 7.26
N SER A 194 62.83 -12.77 8.51
CA SER A 194 63.85 -12.75 9.56
C SER A 194 64.44 -14.13 9.83
N ASP A 195 63.63 -15.18 9.82
CA ASP A 195 64.10 -16.56 10.00
C ASP A 195 64.96 -17.04 8.82
N VAL A 196 64.58 -16.70 7.58
CA VAL A 196 65.37 -16.99 6.38
C VAL A 196 66.68 -16.21 6.38
N GLU A 197 66.67 -14.94 6.78
CA GLU A 197 67.87 -14.13 6.92
C GLU A 197 68.79 -14.70 8.01
N GLY A 198 68.23 -15.13 9.14
CA GLY A 198 68.95 -15.83 10.20
C GLY A 198 69.57 -17.16 9.71
N ALA A 199 68.81 -17.97 8.98
CA ALA A 199 69.31 -19.21 8.39
C ALA A 199 70.43 -18.96 7.36
N SER A 200 70.27 -17.95 6.51
CA SER A 200 71.30 -17.51 5.54
C SER A 200 72.59 -17.07 6.25
N GLN A 201 72.47 -16.29 7.33
CA GLN A 201 73.61 -15.86 8.16
C GLN A 201 74.35 -17.07 8.73
N VAL A 202 73.63 -18.05 9.28
CA VAL A 202 74.21 -19.31 9.81
C VAL A 202 74.90 -20.10 8.71
N MET A 203 74.27 -20.27 7.54
CA MET A 203 74.88 -20.94 6.39
C MET A 203 76.16 -20.24 5.94
N SER A 204 76.17 -18.90 5.89
CA SER A 204 77.38 -18.14 5.55
C SER A 204 78.53 -18.38 6.53
N ASN A 205 78.22 -18.51 7.83
CA ASN A 205 79.20 -18.78 8.87
C ASN A 205 79.74 -20.22 8.77
N VAL A 206 78.87 -21.19 8.50
CA VAL A 206 79.27 -22.58 8.25
C VAL A 206 80.15 -22.68 7.00
N GLN A 207 79.84 -21.93 5.95
CA GLN A 207 80.62 -21.90 4.71
C GLN A 207 82.00 -21.25 4.93
N LYS A 208 82.08 -20.17 5.73
CA LYS A 208 83.34 -19.59 6.18
C LYS A 208 84.16 -20.59 7.00
N LEU A 209 83.53 -21.29 7.95
CA LEU A 209 84.21 -22.29 8.76
C LEU A 209 84.71 -23.47 7.91
N GLY A 210 83.90 -23.93 6.96
CA GLY A 210 84.26 -24.97 5.98
C GLY A 210 85.44 -24.57 5.08
N ASN A 211 85.53 -23.30 4.69
CA ASN A 211 86.69 -22.79 3.96
C ASN A 211 87.95 -22.75 4.85
N VAL A 212 87.81 -22.42 6.14
CA VAL A 212 88.92 -22.45 7.10
C VAL A 212 89.41 -23.87 7.36
N THR A 213 88.51 -24.85 7.52
CA THR A 213 88.90 -26.26 7.66
C THR A 213 89.53 -26.82 6.39
N ARG A 214 89.01 -26.49 5.20
CA ARG A 214 89.68 -26.85 3.94
C ARG A 214 91.09 -26.25 3.83
N ASN A 215 91.25 -24.99 4.21
CA ASN A 215 92.57 -24.35 4.24
C ASN A 215 93.50 -25.02 5.27
N ALA A 216 92.99 -25.42 6.42
CA ALA A 216 93.77 -26.15 7.44
C ALA A 216 94.17 -27.56 6.96
N GLU A 217 93.28 -28.28 6.28
CA GLU A 217 93.59 -29.59 5.67
C GLU A 217 94.66 -29.47 4.56
N THR A 218 94.62 -28.41 3.75
CA THR A 218 95.68 -28.18 2.74
C THR A 218 97.05 -27.88 3.38
N ILE A 219 97.09 -27.29 4.57
CA ILE A 219 98.33 -26.99 5.29
C ILE A 219 98.90 -28.27 5.95
N LEU A 220 98.04 -29.17 6.43
CA LEU A 220 98.48 -30.43 7.04
C LEU A 220 98.98 -31.47 6.02
N ASN A 221 98.50 -31.44 4.78
CA ASN A 221 98.98 -32.32 3.70
C ASN A 221 100.26 -31.81 2.98
N GLN A 222 100.88 -30.71 3.46
CA GLN A 222 102.11 -30.14 2.90
C GLN A 222 103.36 -30.33 3.78
N ASN A 223 103.26 -31.07 4.89
CA ASN A 223 104.40 -31.60 5.66
C ASN A 223 104.53 -33.12 5.46
#